data_AF-A0A2Z6CWK1-F1
#
_entry.id   AF-A0A2Z6CWK1-F1
#
_cell.length_a   1.000
_cell.length_b   1.000
_cell.length_c   1.000
_cell.angle_alpha   90.00
_cell.angle_beta   90.00
_cell.angle_gamma   90.00
#
_symmetry.space_group_name_H-M   'P 1'
#
loop_
_entity.id
_entity.type
_entity.pdbx_description
1 polymer ?
#
loop_
_entity_poly.entity_id
_entity_poly.type
_entity_poly.pdbx_seq_one_letter_code
_entity_poly.pdbx_strand_id
1 'polypeptide(L)'
;MTTIPHQPGLDALATPDNNQAFDWKNCWYPIAFVQDLPKEYPYRFSLYDEPLVLFTNQDGKLGCLTDRCSHRAARLSDGQIINGKIECLYHGWQFGTDGQCLHIPQLSEDAKIPANACVKSFPIVERQGIVWMWAGEEKPAEELIPTIPALDQPGLFCTDYIRDLPYDQTYFIENIIDPAHVFISHDGILGKRENAQPLEIEVIESSIQGIHSRWRGIRQPNQPWIVIDFIAPNLIIYKFGNQEKGRFGGTVLYSLPLSKEKCRIFLRNYGNMFPWQMKLMPKWLDHILVRNLILEGDLQVVVEQKRQLQRLGKSLKEVYLPIKTSDTLVIEYRKWLDRFGKGLPFYQGYSSAKNFHPDELPANSLTLDRLSQHTQICSSCNQAYQVTQLVKQISLGGAIALAALAILTDNSWVSPMAVASALFAVALAFAAQKLKTKFERAYTRH
;
A
#
# COMPACT_ATOMS: atom_id res chain seq x y z
N MET A 1 9.60 -12.24 34.98
CA MET A 1 8.51 -12.87 34.22
C MET A 1 7.26 -12.11 34.58
N THR A 2 6.88 -11.16 33.73
CA THR A 2 5.77 -10.25 33.97
C THR A 2 5.04 -10.16 32.63
N THR A 3 3.79 -10.59 32.65
CA THR A 3 2.87 -10.66 31.52
C THR A 3 2.61 -9.25 30.97
N ILE A 4 2.89 -9.06 29.68
CA ILE A 4 2.44 -7.89 28.91
C ILE A 4 0.90 -7.91 28.93
N PRO A 5 0.20 -6.77 29.11
CA PRO A 5 -1.25 -6.77 29.19
C PRO A 5 -1.84 -7.32 27.89
N HIS A 6 -2.60 -8.41 28.02
CA HIS A 6 -3.39 -9.02 26.97
C HIS A 6 -4.36 -7.99 26.41
N GLN A 7 -4.40 -7.82 25.08
CA GLN A 7 -5.51 -7.09 24.46
C GLN A 7 -6.79 -7.92 24.67
N PRO A 8 -7.90 -7.31 25.12
CA PRO A 8 -9.17 -8.02 25.23
C PRO A 8 -9.64 -8.38 23.83
N GLY A 9 -9.80 -9.68 23.55
CA GLY A 9 -10.18 -10.23 22.25
C GLY A 9 -9.57 -11.59 21.91
N LEU A 10 -8.62 -12.08 22.72
CA LEU A 10 -7.90 -13.34 22.49
C LEU A 10 -8.26 -14.47 23.48
N ASP A 11 -9.24 -14.28 24.36
CA ASP A 11 -9.59 -15.31 25.35
C ASP A 11 -10.65 -16.28 24.79
N ALA A 12 -10.25 -17.55 24.72
CA ALA A 12 -10.98 -18.75 24.31
C ALA A 12 -11.13 -18.99 22.79
N LEU A 13 -10.01 -19.18 22.10
CA LEU A 13 -10.01 -19.90 20.82
C LEU A 13 -9.98 -21.42 21.11
N ALA A 14 -11.10 -22.07 20.83
CA ALA A 14 -11.21 -23.53 20.83
C ALA A 14 -10.14 -24.15 19.93
N THR A 15 -9.75 -25.39 20.23
CA THR A 15 -8.87 -26.21 19.37
C THR A 15 -9.29 -26.10 17.90
N PRO A 16 -8.37 -25.79 16.97
CA PRO A 16 -8.74 -25.50 15.59
C PRO A 16 -9.38 -26.73 14.95
N ASP A 17 -10.64 -26.60 14.54
CA ASP A 17 -11.26 -27.53 13.63
C ASP A 17 -10.61 -27.35 12.25
N ASN A 18 -9.89 -28.37 11.78
CA ASN A 18 -9.15 -28.36 10.51
C ASN A 18 -10.06 -28.20 9.26
N ASN A 19 -11.36 -28.07 9.44
CA ASN A 19 -12.34 -27.81 8.37
C ASN A 19 -12.80 -26.34 8.26
N GLN A 20 -12.37 -25.44 9.14
CA GLN A 20 -12.81 -24.04 9.05
C GLN A 20 -12.03 -23.26 7.99
N ALA A 21 -12.72 -22.70 7.00
CA ALA A 21 -12.13 -21.79 6.04
C ALA A 21 -12.16 -20.34 6.57
N PHE A 22 -11.13 -19.55 6.27
CA PHE A 22 -11.10 -18.12 6.60
C PHE A 22 -12.16 -17.37 5.79
N ASP A 23 -13.02 -16.64 6.49
CA ASP A 23 -14.03 -15.79 5.86
C ASP A 23 -13.47 -14.40 5.58
N TRP A 24 -12.93 -14.24 4.37
CA TRP A 24 -12.34 -12.97 3.93
C TRP A 24 -13.36 -11.87 3.69
N LYS A 25 -14.65 -12.19 3.57
CA LYS A 25 -15.68 -11.16 3.35
C LYS A 25 -15.99 -10.44 4.66
N ASN A 26 -16.04 -11.17 5.77
CA ASN A 26 -16.29 -10.59 7.09
C ASN A 26 -15.02 -9.95 7.70
N CYS A 27 -14.37 -9.07 6.93
CA CYS A 27 -13.13 -8.38 7.30
C CYS A 27 -13.14 -6.92 6.85
N TRP A 28 -12.38 -6.09 7.57
CA TRP A 28 -12.08 -4.72 7.18
C TRP A 28 -10.79 -4.64 6.36
N TYR A 29 -10.86 -3.96 5.22
CA TYR A 29 -9.72 -3.73 4.32
C TYR A 29 -9.35 -2.24 4.26
N PRO A 30 -8.05 -1.90 4.36
CA PRO A 30 -7.59 -0.53 4.18
C PRO A 30 -7.58 -0.17 2.70
N ILE A 31 -8.17 0.97 2.34
CA ILE A 31 -8.35 1.37 0.93
C ILE A 31 -7.40 2.50 0.52
N ALA A 32 -7.25 3.49 1.39
CA ALA A 32 -6.44 4.68 1.20
C ALA A 32 -6.13 5.33 2.55
N PHE A 33 -5.04 6.10 2.63
CA PHE A 33 -4.94 7.12 3.68
C PHE A 33 -5.89 8.27 3.32
N VAL A 34 -6.59 8.82 4.32
CA VAL A 34 -7.55 9.92 4.11
C VAL A 34 -6.89 11.11 3.41
N GLN A 35 -5.66 11.44 3.79
CA GLN A 35 -4.87 12.54 3.19
C GLN A 35 -4.52 12.31 1.71
N ASP A 36 -4.54 11.06 1.25
CA ASP A 36 -4.15 10.67 -0.11
C ASP A 36 -5.35 10.57 -1.05
N LEU A 37 -6.58 10.78 -0.55
CA LEU A 37 -7.79 10.75 -1.38
C LEU A 37 -7.97 12.04 -2.20
N PRO A 38 -8.25 11.94 -3.51
CA PRO A 38 -8.67 13.07 -4.31
C PRO A 38 -10.04 13.57 -3.86
N LYS A 39 -10.22 14.90 -3.80
CA LYS A 39 -11.50 15.51 -3.39
C LYS A 39 -12.50 15.64 -4.55
N GLU A 40 -12.00 15.87 -5.76
CA GLU A 40 -12.82 16.24 -6.91
C GLU A 40 -12.99 15.10 -7.93
N TYR A 41 -12.25 14.00 -7.75
CA TYR A 41 -12.20 12.90 -8.70
C TYR A 41 -12.54 11.58 -8.01
N PRO A 42 -13.21 10.65 -8.71
CA PRO A 42 -13.38 9.28 -8.20
C PRO A 42 -12.02 8.61 -7.97
N TYR A 43 -11.91 7.85 -6.87
CA TYR A 43 -10.72 7.08 -6.53
C TYR A 43 -10.95 5.60 -6.84
N ARG A 44 -10.23 5.10 -7.84
CA ARG A 44 -10.33 3.72 -8.32
C ARG A 44 -9.47 2.76 -7.53
N PHE A 45 -10.01 1.60 -7.19
CA PHE A 45 -9.26 0.46 -6.65
C PHE A 45 -9.98 -0.86 -6.96
N SER A 46 -9.50 -1.96 -6.38
CA SER A 46 -10.16 -3.25 -6.43
C SER A 46 -9.89 -4.06 -5.17
N LEU A 47 -10.70 -5.08 -4.92
CA LEU A 47 -10.47 -6.08 -3.88
C LEU A 47 -10.65 -7.46 -4.51
N TYR A 48 -9.57 -8.26 -4.55
CA TYR A 48 -9.56 -9.57 -5.21
C TYR A 48 -10.18 -9.55 -6.62
N ASP A 49 -9.70 -8.64 -7.48
CA ASP A 49 -10.18 -8.43 -8.86
C ASP A 49 -11.59 -7.82 -9.00
N GLU A 50 -12.33 -7.62 -7.89
CA GLU A 50 -13.60 -6.88 -7.93
C GLU A 50 -13.34 -5.36 -8.01
N PRO A 51 -13.77 -4.67 -9.09
CA PRO A 51 -13.46 -3.26 -9.29
C PRO A 51 -14.39 -2.39 -8.43
N LEU A 52 -13.80 -1.41 -7.75
CA LEU A 52 -14.47 -0.57 -6.75
C LEU A 52 -14.08 0.90 -6.92
N VAL A 53 -14.97 1.79 -6.49
CA VAL A 53 -14.77 3.24 -6.59
C VAL A 53 -15.16 3.94 -5.28
N LEU A 54 -14.26 4.79 -4.79
CA LEU A 54 -14.54 5.76 -3.73
C LEU A 54 -14.84 7.14 -4.35
N PHE A 55 -15.76 7.88 -3.76
CA PHE A 55 -15.98 9.28 -4.08
C PHE A 55 -16.57 10.02 -2.88
N THR A 56 -16.44 11.33 -2.87
CA THR A 56 -16.95 12.19 -1.79
C THR A 56 -18.21 12.91 -2.26
N ASN A 57 -19.25 12.93 -1.43
CA ASN A 57 -20.46 13.71 -1.69
C ASN A 57 -20.27 15.21 -1.34
N GLN A 58 -21.34 16.01 -1.50
CA GLN A 58 -21.29 17.45 -1.18
C GLN A 58 -21.06 17.76 0.30
N ASP A 59 -21.48 16.85 1.20
CA ASP A 59 -21.34 17.00 2.65
C ASP A 59 -19.97 16.53 3.16
N GLY A 60 -19.07 16.10 2.28
CA GLY A 60 -17.79 15.52 2.65
C GLY A 60 -17.86 14.04 3.05
N LYS A 61 -19.03 13.39 2.96
CA LYS A 61 -19.20 11.97 3.25
C LYS A 61 -18.66 11.13 2.09
N LEU A 62 -17.81 10.15 2.41
CA LEU A 62 -17.35 9.16 1.44
C LEU A 62 -18.45 8.13 1.13
N GLY A 63 -18.46 7.65 -0.11
CA GLY A 63 -19.18 6.47 -0.55
C GLY A 63 -18.24 5.49 -1.25
N CYS A 64 -18.51 4.19 -1.10
CA CYS A 64 -17.80 3.12 -1.82
C CYS A 64 -18.80 2.29 -2.60
N LEU A 65 -18.62 2.19 -3.91
CA LEU A 65 -19.49 1.44 -4.80
C LEU A 65 -18.71 0.41 -5.61
N THR A 66 -19.41 -0.61 -6.13
CA THR A 66 -18.90 -1.37 -7.27
C THR A 66 -18.65 -0.41 -8.44
N ASP A 67 -17.47 -0.50 -9.07
CA ASP A 67 -17.07 0.36 -10.18
C ASP A 67 -17.71 -0.10 -11.51
N ARG A 68 -19.03 -0.15 -11.53
CA ARG A 68 -19.83 -0.63 -12.65
C ARG A 68 -21.21 0.01 -12.65
N CYS A 69 -21.45 0.89 -13.61
CA CYS A 69 -22.75 1.48 -13.84
C CYS A 69 -23.81 0.39 -14.13
N SER A 70 -24.94 0.45 -13.44
CA SER A 70 -26.04 -0.53 -13.60
C SER A 70 -26.76 -0.46 -14.95
N HIS A 71 -26.52 0.58 -15.75
CA HIS A 71 -27.10 0.71 -17.09
C HIS A 71 -26.41 -0.21 -18.13
N ARG A 72 -25.11 -0.01 -18.39
CA ARG A 72 -24.34 -0.76 -19.41
C ARG A 72 -22.92 -1.10 -18.98
N ALA A 73 -22.71 -1.28 -17.69
CA ALA A 73 -21.45 -1.72 -17.10
C ALA A 73 -20.22 -0.81 -17.36
N ALA A 74 -20.42 0.43 -17.80
CA ALA A 74 -19.35 1.42 -17.86
C ALA A 74 -18.75 1.66 -16.47
N ARG A 75 -17.43 1.88 -16.41
CA ARG A 75 -16.75 2.21 -15.15
C ARG A 75 -17.22 3.56 -14.65
N LEU A 76 -17.55 3.64 -13.37
CA LEU A 76 -17.92 4.87 -12.69
C LEU A 76 -16.68 5.68 -12.31
N SER A 77 -15.54 5.03 -12.13
CA SER A 77 -14.27 5.66 -11.78
C SER A 77 -13.64 6.48 -12.91
N ASP A 78 -14.00 6.19 -14.17
CA ASP A 78 -13.72 7.07 -15.31
C ASP A 78 -14.68 8.28 -15.35
N GLY A 79 -15.65 8.30 -14.44
CA GLY A 79 -16.69 9.30 -14.24
C GLY A 79 -16.21 10.66 -13.77
N GLN A 80 -17.18 11.48 -13.37
CA GLN A 80 -16.94 12.74 -12.67
C GLN A 80 -17.88 12.87 -11.47
N ILE A 81 -17.53 13.74 -10.51
CA ILE A 81 -18.37 14.03 -9.36
C ILE A 81 -19.17 15.30 -9.66
N ILE A 82 -20.49 15.18 -9.78
CA ILE A 82 -21.40 16.30 -10.04
C ILE A 82 -22.35 16.45 -8.87
N ASN A 83 -22.25 17.58 -8.17
CA ASN A 83 -23.09 17.88 -7.02
C ASN A 83 -23.11 16.72 -5.99
N GLY A 84 -21.94 16.14 -5.71
CA GLY A 84 -21.79 15.07 -4.72
C GLY A 84 -22.31 13.70 -5.16
N LYS A 85 -22.63 13.55 -6.45
CA LYS A 85 -23.05 12.30 -7.07
C LYS A 85 -21.99 11.85 -8.07
N ILE A 86 -21.75 10.55 -8.15
CA ILE A 86 -20.86 10.00 -9.17
C ILE A 86 -21.63 9.86 -10.48
N GLU A 87 -21.18 10.54 -11.52
CA GLU A 87 -21.78 10.54 -12.85
C GLU A 87 -20.99 9.62 -13.79
N CYS A 88 -21.71 8.68 -14.42
CA CYS A 88 -21.16 7.83 -15.45
C CYS A 88 -20.96 8.60 -16.76
N LEU A 89 -19.72 8.70 -17.27
CA LEU A 89 -19.43 9.39 -18.53
C LEU A 89 -20.04 8.76 -19.79
N TYR A 90 -20.68 7.59 -19.71
CA TYR A 90 -21.30 7.02 -20.90
C TYR A 90 -22.65 7.67 -21.23
N HIS A 91 -23.54 7.81 -20.24
CA HIS A 91 -24.90 8.33 -20.47
C HIS A 91 -25.36 9.34 -19.39
N GLY A 92 -24.49 9.73 -18.47
CA GLY A 92 -24.80 10.72 -17.44
C GLY A 92 -25.68 10.21 -16.29
N TRP A 93 -25.80 8.89 -16.10
CA TRP A 93 -26.50 8.35 -14.92
C TRP A 93 -25.71 8.70 -13.67
N GLN A 94 -26.40 9.21 -12.65
CA GLN A 94 -25.77 9.69 -11.42
C GLN A 94 -26.19 8.85 -10.21
N PHE A 95 -25.23 8.47 -9.38
CA PHE A 95 -25.45 7.63 -8.21
C PHE A 95 -25.05 8.34 -6.91
N GLY A 96 -25.80 8.11 -5.84
CA GLY A 96 -25.48 8.54 -4.48
C GLY A 96 -24.47 7.62 -3.79
N THR A 97 -24.01 8.00 -2.59
CA THR A 97 -23.03 7.21 -1.81
C THR A 97 -23.57 5.84 -1.35
N ASP A 98 -24.88 5.70 -1.30
CA ASP A 98 -25.61 4.46 -1.02
C ASP A 98 -25.88 3.62 -2.29
N GLY A 99 -25.41 4.10 -3.45
CA GLY A 99 -25.54 3.41 -4.73
C GLY A 99 -26.89 3.57 -5.41
N GLN A 100 -27.84 4.32 -4.84
CA GLN A 100 -29.10 4.61 -5.52
C GLN A 100 -28.86 5.51 -6.73
N CYS A 101 -29.52 5.21 -7.86
CA CYS A 101 -29.55 6.14 -8.99
C CYS A 101 -30.45 7.32 -8.65
N LEU A 102 -29.87 8.52 -8.73
CA LEU A 102 -30.53 9.78 -8.37
C LEU A 102 -30.90 10.61 -9.59
N HIS A 103 -30.31 10.31 -10.76
CA HIS A 103 -30.58 11.04 -11.98
C HIS A 103 -30.29 10.20 -13.23
N ILE A 104 -31.22 10.21 -14.19
CA ILE A 104 -31.09 9.60 -15.51
C ILE A 104 -31.46 10.68 -16.54
N PRO A 105 -30.50 11.24 -17.29
CA PRO A 105 -30.81 12.34 -18.21
C PRO A 105 -31.76 11.97 -19.35
N GLN A 106 -31.81 10.68 -19.74
CA GLN A 106 -32.67 10.20 -20.83
C GLN A 106 -34.07 9.77 -20.35
N LEU A 107 -34.37 9.90 -19.06
CA LEU A 107 -35.67 9.55 -18.51
C LEU A 107 -36.64 10.73 -18.71
N SER A 108 -37.83 10.47 -19.26
CA SER A 108 -38.86 11.50 -19.42
C SER A 108 -39.30 12.05 -18.06
N GLU A 109 -39.71 13.32 -18.00
CA GLU A 109 -40.07 14.01 -16.74
C GLU A 109 -41.13 13.29 -15.91
N ASP A 110 -42.09 12.64 -16.55
CA ASP A 110 -43.17 11.90 -15.88
C ASP A 110 -42.78 10.46 -15.45
N ALA A 111 -41.61 9.97 -15.86
CA ALA A 111 -41.17 8.62 -15.58
C ALA A 111 -40.35 8.54 -14.28
N LYS A 112 -40.57 7.45 -13.53
CA LYS A 112 -39.83 7.17 -12.29
C LYS A 112 -38.54 6.43 -12.60
N ILE A 113 -37.49 6.73 -11.84
CA ILE A 113 -36.25 5.94 -11.88
C ILE A 113 -36.58 4.49 -11.48
N PRO A 114 -36.18 3.49 -12.29
CA PRO A 114 -36.43 2.09 -11.97
C PRO A 114 -35.82 1.69 -10.62
N ALA A 115 -36.54 0.90 -9.81
CA ALA A 115 -36.06 0.50 -8.48
C ALA A 115 -34.74 -0.31 -8.51
N ASN A 116 -34.47 -1.01 -9.62
CA ASN A 116 -33.23 -1.76 -9.85
C ASN A 116 -32.11 -0.92 -10.47
N ALA A 117 -32.31 0.39 -10.69
CA ALA A 117 -31.26 1.32 -11.08
C ALA A 117 -30.40 1.65 -9.84
N CYS A 118 -29.64 0.67 -9.37
CA CYS A 118 -28.76 0.82 -8.22
C CYS A 118 -27.42 0.11 -8.46
N VAL A 119 -26.40 0.59 -7.77
CA VAL A 119 -25.06 0.00 -7.73
C VAL A 119 -24.83 -0.47 -6.30
N LYS A 120 -24.18 -1.62 -6.12
CA LYS A 120 -23.87 -2.12 -4.78
C LYS A 120 -22.96 -1.13 -4.06
N SER A 121 -23.35 -0.73 -2.85
CA SER A 121 -22.53 0.08 -1.93
C SER A 121 -21.89 -0.78 -0.85
N PHE A 122 -20.74 -0.35 -0.35
CA PHE A 122 -20.01 -1.03 0.71
C PHE A 122 -19.90 -0.12 1.96
N PRO A 123 -20.09 -0.66 3.17
CA PRO A 123 -19.84 0.11 4.38
C PRO A 123 -18.38 0.53 4.46
N ILE A 124 -18.16 1.79 4.82
CA ILE A 124 -16.82 2.35 5.03
C ILE A 124 -16.77 3.16 6.32
N VAL A 125 -15.57 3.25 6.90
CA VAL A 125 -15.31 4.03 8.10
C VAL A 125 -13.92 4.64 8.05
N GLU A 126 -13.78 5.86 8.55
CA GLU A 126 -12.49 6.50 8.76
C GLU A 126 -11.98 6.19 10.16
N ARG A 127 -10.81 5.55 10.26
CA ARG A 127 -10.21 5.19 11.54
C ARG A 127 -8.69 5.25 11.45
N GLN A 128 -8.07 5.96 12.40
CA GLN A 128 -6.62 6.18 12.47
C GLN A 128 -6.00 6.76 11.18
N GLY A 129 -6.73 7.62 10.46
CA GLY A 129 -6.29 8.26 9.20
C GLY A 129 -6.35 7.36 7.97
N ILE A 130 -6.99 6.19 8.07
CA ILE A 130 -7.21 5.24 6.97
C ILE A 130 -8.71 5.13 6.70
N VAL A 131 -9.08 5.04 5.42
CA VAL A 131 -10.42 4.62 5.00
C VAL A 131 -10.47 3.10 4.95
N TRP A 132 -11.35 2.52 5.74
CA TRP A 132 -11.60 1.09 5.82
C TRP A 132 -12.88 0.75 5.09
N MET A 133 -12.90 -0.39 4.40
CA MET A 133 -14.08 -0.95 3.75
C MET A 133 -14.38 -2.33 4.30
N TRP A 134 -15.66 -2.57 4.60
CA TRP A 134 -16.17 -3.89 4.95
C TRP A 134 -16.57 -4.64 3.68
N ALA A 135 -16.04 -5.84 3.47
CA ALA A 135 -16.32 -6.64 2.28
C ALA A 135 -17.57 -7.54 2.41
N GLY A 136 -18.11 -7.67 3.62
CA GLY A 136 -19.18 -8.61 3.96
C GLY A 136 -20.58 -8.04 3.72
N GLU A 137 -21.55 -8.95 3.63
CA GLU A 137 -22.98 -8.59 3.58
C GLU A 137 -23.58 -8.42 4.98
N GLU A 138 -22.96 -9.05 5.98
CA GLU A 138 -23.38 -8.93 7.38
C GLU A 138 -23.11 -7.52 7.90
N LYS A 139 -23.83 -7.15 8.97
CA LYS A 139 -23.63 -5.86 9.63
C LYS A 139 -22.17 -5.78 10.11
N PRO A 140 -21.41 -4.76 9.69
CA PRO A 140 -20.02 -4.62 10.10
C PRO A 140 -19.90 -4.40 11.61
N ALA A 141 -18.95 -5.08 12.23
CA ALA A 141 -18.52 -4.83 13.60
C ALA A 141 -17.28 -3.93 13.57
N GLU A 142 -17.36 -2.73 14.15
CA GLU A 142 -16.25 -1.76 14.16
C GLU A 142 -15.08 -2.24 15.03
N GLU A 143 -15.34 -3.13 15.99
CA GLU A 143 -14.32 -3.72 16.87
C GLU A 143 -13.33 -4.61 16.09
N LEU A 144 -13.73 -5.07 14.89
CA LEU A 144 -12.89 -5.87 14.00
C LEU A 144 -11.93 -5.01 13.15
N ILE A 145 -12.02 -3.68 13.21
CA ILE A 145 -11.08 -2.82 12.48
C ILE A 145 -9.69 -3.03 13.10
N PRO A 146 -8.66 -3.41 12.31
CA PRO A 146 -7.35 -3.76 12.83
C PRO A 146 -6.53 -2.51 13.19
N THR A 147 -6.97 -1.83 14.24
CA THR A 147 -6.37 -0.61 14.79
C THR A 147 -5.14 -0.91 15.63
N ILE A 148 -4.26 0.08 15.75
CA ILE A 148 -3.04 0.01 16.57
C ILE A 148 -3.21 0.98 17.74
N PRO A 149 -3.51 0.51 18.96
CA PRO A 149 -3.79 1.40 20.09
C PRO A 149 -2.66 2.38 20.41
N ALA A 150 -1.41 2.01 20.11
CA ALA A 150 -0.28 2.91 20.28
C ALA A 150 -0.44 4.20 19.48
N LEU A 151 -1.02 4.16 18.27
CA LEU A 151 -1.21 5.32 17.40
C LEU A 151 -2.19 6.36 17.95
N ASP A 152 -3.05 5.97 18.90
CA ASP A 152 -4.00 6.89 19.54
C ASP A 152 -3.36 7.64 20.73
N GLN A 153 -2.12 7.31 21.09
CA GLN A 153 -1.42 7.95 22.20
C GLN A 153 -0.93 9.36 21.81
N PRO A 154 -1.19 10.39 22.65
CA PRO A 154 -0.70 11.74 22.40
C PRO A 154 0.83 11.82 22.29
N GLY A 155 1.32 12.64 21.36
CA GLY A 155 2.76 12.93 21.21
C GLY A 155 3.57 11.85 20.49
N LEU A 156 2.93 10.77 20.05
CA LEU A 156 3.57 9.78 19.19
C LEU A 156 3.84 10.35 17.80
N PHE A 157 5.01 10.09 17.26
CA PHE A 157 5.32 10.42 15.88
C PHE A 157 5.00 9.22 14.99
N CYS A 158 4.35 9.47 13.86
CA CYS A 158 4.03 8.45 12.87
C CYS A 158 4.44 8.92 11.46
N THR A 159 4.96 7.99 10.66
CA THR A 159 5.22 8.20 9.24
C THR A 159 4.46 7.16 8.43
N ASP A 160 3.72 7.62 7.43
CA ASP A 160 2.93 6.78 6.54
C ASP A 160 3.56 6.66 5.15
N TYR A 161 3.45 5.49 4.54
CA TYR A 161 3.90 5.20 3.18
C TYR A 161 2.91 4.23 2.52
N ILE A 162 2.59 4.45 1.25
CA ILE A 162 1.63 3.66 0.48
C ILE A 162 2.25 3.24 -0.84
N ARG A 163 2.09 1.99 -1.27
CA ARG A 163 2.61 1.54 -2.57
C ARG A 163 1.84 0.37 -3.14
N ASP A 164 1.68 0.36 -4.44
CA ASP A 164 1.23 -0.80 -5.20
C ASP A 164 2.42 -1.68 -5.59
N LEU A 165 2.34 -2.95 -5.23
CA LEU A 165 3.32 -3.98 -5.54
C LEU A 165 2.84 -4.85 -6.72
N PRO A 166 3.75 -5.26 -7.62
CA PRO A 166 3.49 -6.04 -8.82
C PRO A 166 3.36 -7.56 -8.55
N TYR A 167 2.78 -7.93 -7.41
CA TYR A 167 2.51 -9.31 -7.01
C TYR A 167 1.39 -9.32 -5.97
N ASP A 168 0.77 -10.48 -5.73
CA ASP A 168 -0.30 -10.61 -4.74
C ASP A 168 0.20 -10.52 -3.29
N GLN A 169 -0.76 -10.36 -2.38
CA GLN A 169 -0.49 -10.16 -0.96
C GLN A 169 0.29 -11.30 -0.30
N THR A 170 0.24 -12.53 -0.83
CA THR A 170 0.91 -13.66 -0.16
C THR A 170 2.42 -13.55 -0.26
N TYR A 171 2.95 -13.09 -1.39
CA TYR A 171 4.38 -12.80 -1.56
C TYR A 171 4.82 -11.60 -0.73
N PHE A 172 3.97 -10.58 -0.62
CA PHE A 172 4.25 -9.45 0.27
C PHE A 172 4.35 -9.90 1.74
N ILE A 173 3.37 -10.66 2.23
CA ILE A 173 3.36 -11.11 3.63
C ILE A 173 4.57 -12.01 3.88
N GLU A 174 4.88 -12.96 3.00
CA GLU A 174 6.07 -13.79 3.08
C GLU A 174 7.37 -12.98 3.15
N ASN A 175 7.54 -12.01 2.23
CA ASN A 175 8.72 -11.16 2.19
C ASN A 175 8.89 -10.38 3.49
N ILE A 176 7.82 -9.81 4.02
CA ILE A 176 7.90 -9.05 5.27
C ILE A 176 8.26 -9.95 6.44
N ILE A 177 7.53 -11.05 6.67
CA ILE A 177 7.74 -11.93 7.83
C ILE A 177 9.05 -12.74 7.80
N ASP A 178 9.88 -12.56 6.77
CA ASP A 178 11.23 -13.14 6.69
C ASP A 178 12.30 -12.16 7.22
N PRO A 179 12.73 -12.24 8.48
CA PRO A 179 13.83 -11.42 8.98
C PRO A 179 15.21 -11.74 8.38
N ALA A 180 15.40 -12.89 7.71
CA ALA A 180 16.72 -13.34 7.27
C ALA A 180 17.24 -12.52 6.07
N HIS A 181 16.36 -12.10 5.16
CA HIS A 181 16.78 -11.31 3.99
C HIS A 181 17.18 -9.87 4.35
N VAL A 182 16.75 -9.33 5.50
CA VAL A 182 16.87 -7.90 5.83
C VAL A 182 18.32 -7.40 5.75
N PHE A 183 19.27 -8.16 6.29
CA PHE A 183 20.70 -7.81 6.27
C PHE A 183 21.34 -7.94 4.87
N ILE A 184 20.72 -8.69 3.96
CA ILE A 184 21.24 -9.00 2.62
C ILE A 184 20.65 -8.05 1.57
N SER A 185 19.32 -7.94 1.53
CA SER A 185 18.61 -7.16 0.53
C SER A 185 18.65 -5.66 0.81
N HIS A 186 18.68 -5.26 2.09
CA HIS A 186 18.72 -3.86 2.52
C HIS A 186 20.07 -3.44 3.12
N ASP A 187 21.16 -4.03 2.62
CA ASP A 187 22.53 -3.70 3.00
C ASP A 187 22.83 -2.21 2.80
N GLY A 188 23.40 -1.57 3.83
CA GLY A 188 23.69 -0.14 3.85
C GLY A 188 22.47 0.77 4.11
N ILE A 189 21.26 0.21 4.23
CA ILE A 189 20.02 0.97 4.48
C ILE A 189 19.43 0.62 5.85
N LEU A 190 19.02 -0.63 6.06
CA LEU A 190 18.44 -1.10 7.33
C LEU A 190 19.40 -1.97 8.13
N GLY A 191 20.35 -2.62 7.46
CA GLY A 191 21.29 -3.53 8.07
C GLY A 191 22.61 -3.56 7.30
N LYS A 192 23.54 -4.39 7.79
CA LYS A 192 24.78 -4.68 7.09
C LYS A 192 24.86 -6.16 6.77
N ARG A 193 25.36 -6.51 5.58
CA ARG A 193 25.50 -7.89 5.12
C ARG A 193 26.31 -8.77 6.07
N GLU A 194 27.34 -8.20 6.69
CA GLU A 194 28.22 -8.86 7.68
C GLU A 194 27.46 -9.35 8.93
N ASN A 195 26.30 -8.77 9.23
CA ASN A 195 25.47 -9.15 10.38
C ASN A 195 24.50 -10.29 10.08
N ALA A 196 24.44 -10.77 8.84
CA ALA A 196 23.64 -11.93 8.49
C ALA A 196 24.08 -13.16 9.31
N GLN A 197 23.11 -13.82 9.94
CA GLN A 197 23.35 -14.87 10.91
C GLN A 197 22.14 -15.81 11.01
N PRO A 198 22.32 -17.03 11.55
CA PRO A 198 21.22 -17.89 11.92
C PRO A 198 20.29 -17.21 12.94
N LEU A 199 18.98 -17.39 12.76
CA LEU A 199 17.95 -16.85 13.62
C LEU A 199 17.30 -17.95 14.46
N GLU A 200 16.95 -17.60 15.69
CA GLU A 200 16.03 -18.36 16.51
C GLU A 200 14.64 -17.76 16.27
N ILE A 201 13.71 -18.56 15.76
CA ILE A 201 12.35 -18.15 15.42
C ILE A 201 11.39 -19.06 16.18
N GLU A 202 10.49 -18.47 16.95
CA GLU A 202 9.48 -19.17 17.72
C GLU A 202 8.08 -18.75 17.25
N VAL A 203 7.30 -19.73 16.79
CA VAL A 203 5.85 -19.59 16.58
C VAL A 203 5.20 -19.90 17.91
N ILE A 204 4.60 -18.89 18.54
CA ILE A 204 3.98 -19.02 19.86
C ILE A 204 2.54 -19.51 19.70
N GLU A 205 1.81 -18.95 18.73
CA GLU A 205 0.44 -19.31 18.43
C GLU A 205 0.20 -19.25 16.91
N SER A 206 -0.64 -20.16 16.40
CA SER A 206 -1.08 -20.20 15.01
C SER A 206 -2.54 -20.65 14.98
N SER A 207 -3.44 -19.76 14.56
CA SER A 207 -4.89 -19.94 14.55
C SER A 207 -5.48 -19.38 13.26
N ILE A 208 -6.80 -19.50 13.07
CA ILE A 208 -7.47 -18.92 11.90
C ILE A 208 -7.40 -17.38 11.90
N GLN A 209 -7.22 -16.75 13.06
CA GLN A 209 -7.07 -15.30 13.20
C GLN A 209 -5.65 -14.80 12.85
N GLY A 210 -4.64 -15.67 12.81
CA GLY A 210 -3.28 -15.26 12.50
C GLY A 210 -2.18 -16.10 13.12
N ILE A 211 -0.98 -15.54 13.19
CA ILE A 211 0.23 -16.15 13.72
C ILE A 211 0.92 -15.16 14.66
N HIS A 212 1.09 -15.53 15.93
CA HIS A 212 1.90 -14.80 16.89
C HIS A 212 3.29 -15.43 16.97
N SER A 213 4.34 -14.63 16.71
CA SER A 213 5.70 -15.14 16.66
C SER A 213 6.74 -14.15 17.18
N ARG A 214 7.95 -14.65 17.41
CA ARG A 214 9.10 -13.83 17.78
C ARG A 214 10.38 -14.40 17.21
N TRP A 215 11.38 -13.53 17.03
CA TRP A 215 12.71 -13.95 16.59
C TRP A 215 13.84 -13.16 17.26
N ARG A 216 15.05 -13.73 17.24
CA ARG A 216 16.31 -13.07 17.59
C ARG A 216 17.50 -13.73 16.89
N GLY A 217 18.65 -13.06 16.88
CA GLY A 217 19.88 -13.64 16.33
C GLY A 217 20.53 -14.66 17.26
N ILE A 218 20.90 -15.83 16.74
CA ILE A 218 21.52 -16.91 17.55
C ILE A 218 22.90 -16.50 18.07
N ARG A 219 23.68 -15.70 17.32
CA ARG A 219 25.01 -15.25 17.77
C ARG A 219 24.94 -14.20 18.89
N GLN A 220 23.76 -13.65 19.16
CA GLN A 220 23.54 -12.62 20.17
C GLN A 220 22.34 -12.99 21.07
N PRO A 221 22.43 -14.09 21.84
CA PRO A 221 21.28 -14.66 22.56
C PRO A 221 20.72 -13.75 23.66
N ASN A 222 21.51 -12.76 24.12
CA ASN A 222 21.10 -11.78 25.13
C ASN A 222 20.29 -10.60 24.56
N GLN A 223 20.16 -10.49 23.23
CA GLN A 223 19.28 -9.48 22.64
C GLN A 223 17.81 -9.78 22.96
N PRO A 224 16.99 -8.74 23.14
CA PRO A 224 15.56 -8.92 23.32
C PRO A 224 14.93 -9.52 22.05
N TRP A 225 13.89 -10.32 22.26
CA TRP A 225 13.07 -10.84 21.17
C TRP A 225 12.38 -9.70 20.43
N ILE A 226 12.35 -9.82 19.10
CA ILE A 226 11.52 -8.98 18.24
C ILE A 226 10.22 -9.75 17.97
N VAL A 227 9.09 -9.16 18.28
CA VAL A 227 7.77 -9.76 18.07
C VAL A 227 7.29 -9.41 16.67
N ILE A 228 6.81 -10.43 15.95
CA ILE A 228 6.14 -10.31 14.65
C ILE A 228 4.78 -10.99 14.75
N ASP A 229 3.73 -10.21 14.57
CA ASP A 229 2.35 -10.69 14.52
C ASP A 229 1.85 -10.62 13.08
N PHE A 230 1.35 -11.72 12.54
CA PHE A 230 0.47 -11.73 11.38
C PHE A 230 -0.97 -11.86 11.87
N ILE A 231 -1.82 -10.88 11.58
CA ILE A 231 -3.25 -10.89 11.88
C ILE A 231 -3.98 -10.95 10.54
N ALA A 232 -4.76 -12.01 10.37
CA ALA A 232 -5.45 -12.28 9.12
C ALA A 232 -6.55 -11.23 8.83
N PRO A 233 -6.78 -10.88 7.57
CA PRO A 233 -6.07 -11.37 6.39
C PRO A 233 -4.85 -10.52 6.00
N ASN A 234 -4.65 -9.37 6.63
CA ASN A 234 -3.97 -8.25 5.99
C ASN A 234 -3.09 -7.38 6.88
N LEU A 235 -2.77 -7.79 8.11
CA LEU A 235 -1.99 -6.97 9.04
C LEU A 235 -0.72 -7.72 9.50
N ILE A 236 0.43 -7.05 9.42
CA ILE A 236 1.67 -7.46 10.05
C ILE A 236 2.15 -6.37 11.01
N ILE A 237 2.53 -6.75 12.24
CA ILE A 237 3.06 -5.83 13.23
C ILE A 237 4.44 -6.26 13.71
N TYR A 238 5.42 -5.37 13.55
CA TYR A 238 6.70 -5.41 14.25
C TYR A 238 6.61 -4.55 15.49
N LYS A 239 6.87 -5.13 16.65
CA LYS A 239 6.97 -4.39 17.92
C LYS A 239 8.41 -4.43 18.39
N PHE A 240 8.99 -3.28 18.67
CA PHE A 240 10.35 -3.16 19.19
C PHE A 240 10.45 -2.09 20.30
N GLY A 241 11.47 -2.24 21.14
CA GLY A 241 11.68 -1.38 22.31
C GLY A 241 11.09 -1.98 23.59
N ASN A 242 11.17 -1.21 24.67
CA ASN A 242 10.73 -1.63 25.99
C ASN A 242 9.71 -0.60 26.53
N GLN A 243 8.45 -1.00 26.59
CA GLN A 243 7.36 -0.18 27.10
C GLN A 243 7.55 0.20 28.57
N GLU A 244 8.13 -0.67 29.40
CA GLU A 244 8.41 -0.39 30.82
C GLU A 244 9.44 0.74 30.99
N LYS A 245 10.36 0.88 30.03
CA LYS A 245 11.35 1.99 29.99
C LYS A 245 10.84 3.23 29.28
N GLY A 246 9.54 3.28 28.93
CA GLY A 246 8.90 4.41 28.26
C GLY A 246 9.42 4.66 26.84
N ARG A 247 10.13 3.72 26.22
CA ARG A 247 10.74 3.85 24.89
C ARG A 247 10.28 2.71 24.00
N PHE A 248 9.35 3.00 23.10
CA PHE A 248 8.74 1.99 22.24
C PHE A 248 8.48 2.52 20.84
N GLY A 249 8.36 1.58 19.91
CA GLY A 249 7.98 1.85 18.54
C GLY A 249 7.55 0.57 17.85
N GLY A 250 7.11 0.74 16.62
CA GLY A 250 6.75 -0.39 15.79
C GLY A 250 6.62 0.00 14.34
N THR A 251 6.58 -1.03 13.51
CA THR A 251 6.24 -0.93 12.10
C THR A 251 5.00 -1.76 11.88
N VAL A 252 3.98 -1.14 11.32
CA VAL A 252 2.71 -1.75 10.97
C VAL A 252 2.62 -1.76 9.46
N LEU A 253 2.31 -2.92 8.91
CA LEU A 253 2.13 -3.10 7.49
C LEU A 253 0.76 -3.69 7.25
N TYR A 254 -0.06 -2.97 6.50
CA TYR A 254 -1.30 -3.52 5.98
C TYR A 254 -1.19 -3.87 4.51
N SER A 255 -1.96 -4.85 4.06
CA SER A 255 -2.13 -5.19 2.64
C SER A 255 -3.58 -5.03 2.18
N LEU A 256 -3.74 -4.69 0.90
CA LEU A 256 -4.99 -4.72 0.17
C LEU A 256 -4.75 -5.53 -1.11
N PRO A 257 -5.31 -6.74 -1.22
CA PRO A 257 -5.17 -7.55 -2.41
C PRO A 257 -6.01 -6.94 -3.53
N LEU A 258 -5.38 -6.24 -4.48
CA LEU A 258 -6.07 -5.61 -5.60
C LEU A 258 -6.47 -6.65 -6.66
N SER A 259 -5.57 -7.60 -6.94
CA SER A 259 -5.72 -8.72 -7.89
C SER A 259 -4.70 -9.83 -7.59
N LYS A 260 -4.73 -10.92 -8.36
CA LYS A 260 -3.65 -11.94 -8.35
C LYS A 260 -2.26 -11.40 -8.72
N GLU A 261 -2.22 -10.28 -9.44
CA GLU A 261 -0.97 -9.69 -9.94
C GLU A 261 -0.56 -8.42 -9.20
N LYS A 262 -1.37 -7.98 -8.23
CA LYS A 262 -1.18 -6.67 -7.61
C LYS A 262 -1.73 -6.64 -6.21
N CYS A 263 -0.96 -6.12 -5.26
CA CYS A 263 -1.44 -5.72 -3.95
C CYS A 263 -1.02 -4.30 -3.64
N ARG A 264 -1.78 -3.61 -2.80
CA ARG A 264 -1.42 -2.31 -2.24
C ARG A 264 -1.00 -2.49 -0.80
N ILE A 265 0.04 -1.79 -0.39
CA ILE A 265 0.55 -1.84 0.97
C ILE A 265 0.45 -0.49 1.64
N PHE A 266 0.26 -0.52 2.96
CA PHE A 266 0.25 0.64 3.84
C PHE A 266 1.27 0.39 4.94
N LEU A 267 2.36 1.13 4.92
CA LEU A 267 3.42 1.02 5.90
C LEU A 267 3.35 2.22 6.84
N ARG A 268 3.27 1.95 8.14
CA ARG A 268 3.27 2.96 9.19
C ARG A 268 4.37 2.66 10.18
N ASN A 269 5.30 3.59 10.36
CA ASN A 269 6.21 3.51 11.50
C ASN A 269 5.72 4.45 12.57
N TYR A 270 5.81 4.01 13.81
CA TYR A 270 5.37 4.78 14.95
C TYR A 270 6.31 4.58 16.13
N GLY A 271 6.33 5.56 17.03
CA GLY A 271 7.22 5.52 18.17
C GLY A 271 7.49 6.90 18.75
N ASN A 272 8.08 6.91 19.93
CA ASN A 272 8.44 8.13 20.64
C ASN A 272 9.95 8.44 20.63
N MET A 273 10.73 7.60 19.95
CA MET A 273 12.19 7.70 19.88
C MET A 273 12.73 8.36 18.60
N PHE A 274 11.87 8.93 17.75
CA PHE A 274 12.32 9.52 16.49
C PHE A 274 13.10 10.83 16.71
N PRO A 275 14.28 10.99 16.07
CA PRO A 275 15.03 12.24 16.08
C PRO A 275 14.20 13.42 15.56
N TRP A 276 14.43 14.62 16.10
CA TRP A 276 13.68 15.83 15.72
C TRP A 276 13.82 16.17 14.22
N GLN A 277 14.95 15.84 13.61
CA GLN A 277 15.21 16.05 12.18
C GLN A 277 14.21 15.28 11.31
N MET A 278 13.84 14.06 11.71
CA MET A 278 12.84 13.26 10.99
C MET A 278 11.45 13.88 11.08
N LYS A 279 11.15 14.61 12.18
CA LYS A 279 9.87 15.29 12.36
C LYS A 279 9.73 16.54 11.49
N LEU A 280 10.84 17.15 11.06
CA LEU A 280 10.87 18.31 10.17
C LEU A 280 11.01 17.94 8.69
N MET A 281 11.40 16.70 8.39
CA MET A 281 11.60 16.25 7.03
C MET A 281 10.25 16.16 6.29
N PRO A 282 10.10 16.80 5.11
CA PRO A 282 8.90 16.63 4.31
C PRO A 282 8.68 15.15 3.97
N LYS A 283 7.42 14.69 4.05
CA LYS A 283 7.04 13.29 3.81
C LYS A 283 7.58 12.76 2.48
N TRP A 284 7.44 13.50 1.38
CA TRP A 284 7.96 13.12 0.07
C TRP A 284 9.49 12.92 0.06
N LEU A 285 10.23 13.65 0.90
CA LEU A 285 11.69 13.53 0.99
C LEU A 285 12.10 12.28 1.77
N ASP A 286 11.41 11.97 2.88
CA ASP A 286 11.54 10.68 3.58
C ASP A 286 11.30 9.51 2.62
N HIS A 287 10.25 9.61 1.80
CA HIS A 287 9.88 8.58 0.85
C HIS A 287 10.99 8.33 -0.17
N ILE A 288 11.53 9.38 -0.78
CA ILE A 288 12.62 9.27 -1.76
C ILE A 288 13.91 8.74 -1.13
N LEU A 289 14.29 9.26 0.04
CA LEU A 289 15.61 8.99 0.62
C LEU A 289 15.68 7.69 1.42
N VAL A 290 14.54 7.17 1.89
CA VAL A 290 14.50 6.03 2.80
C VAL A 290 13.53 4.97 2.31
N ARG A 291 12.24 5.29 2.21
CA ARG A 291 11.17 4.28 2.04
C ARG A 291 11.22 3.56 0.70
N ASN A 292 11.43 4.32 -0.38
CA ASN A 292 11.57 3.76 -1.72
C ASN A 292 12.80 2.85 -1.80
N LEU A 293 13.94 3.28 -1.24
CA LEU A 293 15.17 2.47 -1.27
C LEU A 293 15.01 1.13 -0.55
N ILE A 294 14.29 1.10 0.58
CA ILE A 294 14.01 -0.14 1.31
C ILE A 294 13.16 -1.07 0.44
N LEU A 295 11.95 -0.64 0.08
CA LEU A 295 10.97 -1.50 -0.60
C LEU A 295 11.31 -1.82 -2.06
N GLU A 296 12.24 -1.10 -2.66
CA GLU A 296 12.73 -1.40 -4.00
C GLU A 296 13.98 -2.29 -4.00
N GLY A 297 14.65 -2.44 -2.84
CA GLY A 297 15.89 -3.21 -2.70
C GLY A 297 15.73 -4.72 -2.96
N ASP A 298 14.53 -5.25 -2.73
CA ASP A 298 14.13 -6.65 -2.90
C ASP A 298 12.99 -6.87 -3.91
N LEU A 299 12.30 -5.81 -4.35
CA LEU A 299 11.17 -5.87 -5.27
C LEU A 299 11.42 -6.75 -6.49
N GLN A 300 12.54 -6.54 -7.18
CA GLN A 300 12.88 -7.30 -8.38
C GLN A 300 13.12 -8.79 -8.06
N VAL A 301 13.70 -9.10 -6.89
CA VAL A 301 13.93 -10.47 -6.44
C VAL A 301 12.60 -11.18 -6.25
N VAL A 302 11.64 -10.56 -5.56
CA VAL A 302 10.31 -11.14 -5.30
C VAL A 302 9.52 -11.31 -6.61
N VAL A 303 9.57 -10.32 -7.52
CA VAL A 303 8.93 -10.42 -8.84
C VAL A 303 9.47 -11.58 -9.66
N GLU A 304 10.80 -11.72 -9.73
CA GLU A 304 11.40 -12.82 -10.47
C GLU A 304 11.17 -14.17 -9.78
N GLN A 305 11.19 -14.23 -8.45
CA GLN A 305 10.84 -15.44 -7.69
C GLN A 305 9.42 -15.90 -8.05
N LYS A 306 8.43 -15.00 -8.01
CA LYS A 306 7.05 -15.29 -8.42
C LYS A 306 6.99 -15.84 -9.85
N ARG A 307 7.65 -15.17 -10.81
CA ARG A 307 7.67 -15.58 -12.23
C ARG A 307 8.29 -16.97 -12.41
N GLN A 308 9.37 -17.27 -11.70
CA GLN A 308 10.00 -18.59 -11.76
C GLN A 308 9.09 -19.67 -11.17
N LEU A 309 8.42 -19.40 -10.05
CA LEU A 309 7.46 -20.34 -9.46
C LEU A 309 6.27 -20.62 -10.38
N GLN A 310 5.73 -19.59 -11.03
CA GLN A 310 4.68 -19.74 -12.04
C GLN A 310 5.15 -20.61 -13.22
N ARG A 311 6.35 -20.36 -13.76
CA ARG A 311 6.94 -21.16 -14.85
C ARG A 311 7.17 -22.62 -14.48
N LEU A 312 7.59 -22.89 -13.25
CA LEU A 312 7.81 -24.26 -12.79
C LEU A 312 6.51 -25.04 -12.65
N GLY A 313 5.39 -24.36 -12.35
CA GLY A 313 4.08 -24.99 -12.21
C GLY A 313 4.01 -26.04 -11.08
N LYS A 314 4.95 -26.00 -10.14
CA LYS A 314 5.08 -26.95 -9.02
C LYS A 314 4.61 -26.33 -7.71
N SER A 315 4.26 -27.18 -6.74
CA SER A 315 3.95 -26.71 -5.38
C SER A 315 5.21 -26.16 -4.69
N LEU A 316 5.05 -25.25 -3.72
CA LEU A 316 6.19 -24.69 -2.98
C LEU A 316 6.98 -25.78 -2.25
N LYS A 317 6.30 -26.82 -1.76
CA LYS A 317 6.91 -28.00 -1.15
C LYS A 317 7.94 -28.70 -2.03
N GLU A 318 7.78 -28.67 -3.36
CA GLU A 318 8.70 -29.32 -4.30
C GLU A 318 9.91 -28.47 -4.67
N VAL A 319 9.80 -27.15 -4.53
CA VAL A 319 10.80 -26.18 -5.04
C VAL A 319 11.54 -25.42 -3.94
N TYR A 320 10.94 -25.28 -2.76
CA TYR A 320 11.60 -24.64 -1.62
C TYR A 320 12.44 -25.64 -0.84
N LEU A 321 13.63 -25.18 -0.43
CA LEU A 321 14.49 -25.85 0.53
C LEU A 321 14.55 -25.00 1.81
N PRO A 322 13.55 -25.09 2.70
CA PRO A 322 13.51 -24.24 3.89
C PRO A 322 14.55 -24.65 4.91
N ILE A 323 15.14 -23.66 5.57
CA ILE A 323 16.09 -23.81 6.67
C ILE A 323 15.43 -23.31 7.95
N LYS A 324 15.47 -24.12 9.02
CA LYS A 324 14.80 -23.80 10.30
C LYS A 324 15.24 -22.45 10.88
N THR A 325 16.49 -22.07 10.68
CA THR A 325 17.10 -20.84 11.20
C THR A 325 16.84 -19.58 10.34
N SER A 326 15.94 -19.64 9.37
CA SER A 326 15.52 -18.51 8.53
C SER A 326 14.04 -18.57 8.17
N ASP A 327 13.55 -19.75 7.78
CA ASP A 327 12.29 -19.87 7.05
C ASP A 327 11.11 -20.37 7.91
N THR A 328 11.29 -20.54 9.22
CA THR A 328 10.26 -21.14 10.09
C THR A 328 8.92 -20.40 10.01
N LEU A 329 8.93 -19.07 10.07
CA LEU A 329 7.72 -18.26 10.01
C LEU A 329 7.10 -18.21 8.60
N VAL A 330 7.94 -18.16 7.55
CA VAL A 330 7.51 -18.23 6.14
C VAL A 330 6.76 -19.54 5.87
N ILE A 331 7.33 -20.66 6.31
CA ILE A 331 6.71 -21.98 6.14
C ILE A 331 5.43 -22.09 6.95
N GLU A 332 5.39 -21.53 8.17
CA GLU A 332 4.18 -21.54 8.97
C GLU A 332 3.05 -20.71 8.32
N TYR A 333 3.36 -19.55 7.73
CA TYR A 333 2.40 -18.77 6.97
C TYR A 333 1.88 -19.49 5.71
N ARG A 334 2.77 -20.14 4.94
CA ARG A 334 2.33 -20.94 3.78
C ARG A 334 1.48 -22.13 4.19
N LYS A 335 1.73 -22.75 5.34
CA LYS A 335 0.86 -23.78 5.92
C LYS A 335 -0.45 -23.22 6.47
N TRP A 336 -0.45 -22.00 7.00
CA TRP A 336 -1.67 -21.30 7.41
C TRP A 336 -2.61 -21.11 6.21
N LEU A 337 -2.07 -20.74 5.05
CA LEU A 337 -2.83 -20.69 3.79
C LEU A 337 -3.36 -22.06 3.37
N ASP A 338 -2.59 -23.15 3.52
CA ASP A 338 -3.08 -24.51 3.24
C ASP A 338 -4.26 -24.89 4.15
N ARG A 339 -4.22 -24.51 5.43
CA ARG A 339 -5.27 -24.83 6.41
C ARG A 339 -6.53 -23.99 6.21
N PHE A 340 -6.38 -22.67 6.15
CA PHE A 340 -7.51 -21.73 6.25
C PHE A 340 -7.82 -21.00 4.92
N GLY A 341 -6.90 -21.02 3.95
CA GLY A 341 -7.00 -20.22 2.73
C GLY A 341 -8.09 -20.64 1.75
N LYS A 342 -8.76 -21.79 1.95
CA LYS A 342 -9.83 -22.28 1.05
C LYS A 342 -10.93 -21.26 0.79
N GLY A 343 -11.22 -20.38 1.77
CA GLY A 343 -12.21 -19.32 1.63
C GLY A 343 -11.77 -18.16 0.73
N LEU A 344 -10.46 -17.90 0.62
CA LEU A 344 -9.90 -16.80 -0.17
C LEU A 344 -10.22 -16.95 -1.66
N PRO A 345 -10.36 -15.86 -2.43
CA PRO A 345 -10.58 -15.94 -3.88
C PRO A 345 -9.44 -16.63 -4.63
N PHE A 346 -8.21 -16.41 -4.18
CA PHE A 346 -7.01 -17.10 -4.64
C PHE A 346 -5.99 -17.17 -3.50
N TYR A 347 -5.13 -18.20 -3.52
CA TYR A 347 -3.96 -18.29 -2.65
C TYR A 347 -2.95 -19.30 -3.18
N GLN A 348 -1.70 -19.18 -2.74
CA GLN A 348 -0.68 -20.22 -2.89
C GLN A 348 -0.12 -20.56 -1.50
N GLY A 349 -0.46 -21.74 -1.00
CA GLY A 349 0.06 -22.27 0.25
C GLY A 349 1.32 -23.08 0.03
N TYR A 350 1.73 -23.86 1.03
CA TYR A 350 2.96 -24.65 0.94
C TYR A 350 2.79 -25.86 0.03
N SER A 351 1.62 -26.50 0.10
CA SER A 351 1.31 -27.74 -0.63
C SER A 351 0.05 -27.63 -1.49
N SER A 352 -0.78 -26.62 -1.27
CA SER A 352 -2.02 -26.39 -2.02
C SER A 352 -2.04 -24.99 -2.65
N ALA A 353 -2.88 -24.81 -3.66
CA ALA A 353 -3.15 -23.51 -4.26
C ALA A 353 -4.59 -23.47 -4.77
N LYS A 354 -5.16 -22.26 -4.89
CA LYS A 354 -6.48 -22.02 -5.45
C LYS A 354 -6.40 -20.92 -6.49
N ASN A 355 -6.98 -21.18 -7.66
CA ASN A 355 -7.04 -20.24 -8.80
C ASN A 355 -5.66 -19.69 -9.22
N PHE A 356 -4.61 -20.51 -9.10
CA PHE A 356 -3.25 -20.20 -9.54
C PHE A 356 -2.97 -21.01 -10.82
N HIS A 357 -3.02 -20.35 -11.98
CA HIS A 357 -2.82 -21.01 -13.27
C HIS A 357 -1.44 -20.63 -13.86
N PRO A 358 -0.60 -21.62 -14.26
CA PRO A 358 0.73 -21.36 -14.82
C PRO A 358 0.71 -20.58 -16.15
N ASP A 359 -0.39 -20.67 -16.91
CA ASP A 359 -0.48 -20.18 -18.28
C ASP A 359 -0.92 -18.71 -18.41
N GLU A 360 -1.30 -18.06 -17.30
CA GLU A 360 -1.63 -16.63 -17.25
C GLU A 360 -0.37 -15.77 -17.05
N LEU A 361 0.70 -15.99 -17.84
CA LEU A 361 1.82 -15.05 -17.86
C LEU A 361 1.32 -13.71 -18.42
N PRO A 362 1.34 -12.61 -17.66
CA PRO A 362 0.90 -11.33 -18.20
C PRO A 362 1.78 -10.98 -19.42
N ALA A 363 1.13 -10.75 -20.56
CA ALA A 363 1.76 -10.39 -21.83
C ALA A 363 2.54 -9.05 -21.78
N ASN A 364 2.42 -8.30 -20.67
CA ASN A 364 3.04 -6.99 -20.49
C ASN A 364 4.14 -7.05 -19.44
N SER A 365 5.30 -6.47 -19.79
CA SER A 365 6.35 -6.14 -18.83
C SER A 365 5.74 -5.30 -17.70
N LEU A 366 5.61 -5.86 -16.50
CA LEU A 366 5.29 -5.10 -15.30
C LEU A 366 6.23 -3.89 -15.24
N THR A 367 5.70 -2.69 -15.46
CA THR A 367 6.49 -1.48 -15.28
C THR A 367 6.72 -1.33 -13.79
N LEU A 368 7.96 -1.56 -13.36
CA LEU A 368 8.39 -1.38 -11.97
C LEU A 368 8.59 0.12 -11.65
N ASP A 369 7.81 0.99 -12.29
CA ASP A 369 7.99 2.43 -12.20
C ASP A 369 7.40 2.97 -10.89
N ARG A 370 8.12 3.90 -10.28
CA ARG A 370 7.73 4.50 -9.00
C ARG A 370 6.52 5.43 -9.16
N LEU A 371 6.31 5.96 -10.37
CA LEU A 371 5.27 6.93 -10.65
C LEU A 371 3.88 6.32 -10.41
N SER A 372 3.60 5.21 -11.07
CA SER A 372 2.32 4.49 -10.99
C SER A 372 2.16 3.72 -9.69
N GLN A 373 3.26 3.22 -9.12
CA GLN A 373 3.23 2.40 -7.92
C GLN A 373 3.13 3.22 -6.62
N HIS A 374 3.57 4.47 -6.61
CA HIS A 374 3.63 5.27 -5.38
C HIS A 374 3.33 6.75 -5.60
N THR A 375 4.07 7.43 -6.48
CA THR A 375 4.04 8.90 -6.57
C THR A 375 2.64 9.43 -6.85
N GLN A 376 1.88 8.81 -7.76
CA GLN A 376 0.51 9.24 -8.10
C GLN A 376 -0.51 8.92 -7.01
N ILE A 377 -0.19 7.99 -6.11
CA ILE A 377 -1.08 7.54 -5.03
C ILE A 377 -0.84 8.37 -3.77
N CYS A 378 0.42 8.72 -3.46
CA CYS A 378 0.78 9.54 -2.31
C CYS A 378 0.62 11.03 -2.62
N SER A 379 -0.31 11.71 -1.96
CA SER A 379 -0.60 13.14 -2.14
C SER A 379 0.66 14.02 -2.03
N SER A 380 1.49 13.78 -1.01
CA SER A 380 2.72 14.54 -0.78
C SER A 380 3.74 14.37 -1.90
N CYS A 381 3.92 13.14 -2.40
CA CYS A 381 4.82 12.87 -3.52
C CYS A 381 4.27 13.39 -4.84
N ASN A 382 2.97 13.23 -5.09
CA ASN A 382 2.29 13.75 -6.28
C ASN A 382 2.41 15.28 -6.36
N GLN A 383 2.14 15.98 -5.26
CA GLN A 383 2.26 17.43 -5.19
C GLN A 383 3.70 17.89 -5.44
N ALA A 384 4.69 17.26 -4.77
CA ALA A 384 6.09 17.58 -4.99
C ALA A 384 6.53 17.31 -6.44
N TYR A 385 6.03 16.24 -7.06
CA TYR A 385 6.27 15.91 -8.46
C TYR A 385 5.67 16.97 -9.41
N GLN A 386 4.42 17.39 -9.19
CA GLN A 386 3.75 18.44 -9.97
C GLN A 386 4.47 19.79 -9.86
N VAL A 387 4.86 20.20 -8.64
CA VAL A 387 5.65 21.42 -8.41
C VAL A 387 6.99 21.33 -9.16
N THR A 388 7.67 20.18 -9.09
CA THR A 388 8.93 19.98 -9.80
C THR A 388 8.77 20.10 -11.32
N GLN A 389 7.68 19.57 -11.88
CA GLN A 389 7.34 19.71 -13.30
C GLN A 389 7.09 21.17 -13.68
N LEU A 390 6.33 21.90 -12.86
CA LEU A 390 6.05 23.32 -13.08
C LEU A 390 7.33 24.16 -13.02
N VAL A 391 8.18 23.96 -12.00
CA VAL A 391 9.48 24.65 -11.88
C VAL A 391 10.34 24.40 -13.11
N LYS A 392 10.41 23.15 -13.59
CA LYS A 392 11.14 22.83 -14.83
C LYS A 392 10.60 23.60 -16.03
N GLN A 393 9.28 23.60 -16.23
CA GLN A 393 8.65 24.26 -17.39
C GLN A 393 8.85 25.78 -17.36
N ILE A 394 8.59 26.42 -16.21
CA ILE A 394 8.78 27.86 -16.01
C ILE A 394 10.26 28.23 -16.20
N SER A 395 11.18 27.45 -15.64
CA SER A 395 12.61 27.74 -15.76
C SER A 395 13.11 27.63 -17.21
N LEU A 396 12.62 26.64 -17.97
CA LEU A 396 12.96 26.49 -19.38
C LEU A 396 12.38 27.63 -20.23
N GLY A 397 11.11 27.98 -20.01
CA GLY A 397 10.48 29.13 -20.69
C GLY A 397 11.17 30.45 -20.35
N GLY A 398 11.50 30.67 -19.08
CA GLY A 398 12.25 31.82 -18.61
C GLY A 398 13.66 31.91 -19.21
N ALA A 399 14.36 30.78 -19.32
CA ALA A 399 15.67 30.74 -19.99
C ALA A 399 15.59 31.16 -21.46
N ILE A 400 14.58 30.67 -22.20
CA ILE A 400 14.35 31.05 -23.60
C ILE A 400 14.04 32.54 -23.72
N ALA A 401 13.15 33.06 -22.88
CA ALA A 401 12.79 34.48 -22.88
C ALA A 401 13.98 35.40 -22.53
N LEU A 402 14.79 35.02 -21.54
CA LEU A 402 15.98 35.76 -21.14
C LEU A 402 17.09 35.70 -22.19
N ALA A 403 17.26 34.56 -22.87
CA ALA A 403 18.18 34.44 -24.00
C ALA A 403 17.73 35.32 -25.18
N ALA A 404 16.43 35.37 -25.48
CA ALA A 404 15.89 36.27 -26.50
C ALA A 404 16.11 37.74 -26.11
N LEU A 405 15.86 38.12 -24.85
CA LEU A 405 16.13 39.48 -24.36
C LEU A 405 17.60 39.85 -24.50
N ALA A 406 18.52 38.93 -24.19
CA ALA A 406 19.96 39.16 -24.31
C ALA A 406 20.41 39.45 -25.75
N ILE A 407 19.72 38.86 -26.73
CA ILE A 407 19.98 39.06 -28.18
C ILE A 407 19.34 40.35 -28.69
N LEU A 408 18.15 40.69 -28.19
CA LEU A 408 17.36 41.83 -28.68
C LEU A 408 17.72 43.17 -28.03
N THR A 409 18.42 43.16 -26.89
CA THR A 409 18.79 44.38 -26.16
C THR A 409 20.12 44.96 -26.64
N ASP A 410 20.14 46.24 -26.97
CA ASP A 410 21.39 46.99 -27.25
C ASP A 410 22.06 47.53 -25.98
N ASN A 411 21.42 47.40 -24.82
CA ASN A 411 21.97 47.85 -23.55
C ASN A 411 23.08 46.91 -23.05
N SER A 412 24.30 47.44 -22.96
CA SER A 412 25.53 46.73 -22.60
C SER A 412 25.53 46.10 -21.21
N TRP A 413 24.67 46.57 -20.30
CA TRP A 413 24.52 46.00 -18.95
C TRP A 413 23.42 44.94 -18.89
N VAL A 414 22.35 45.11 -19.67
CA VAL A 414 21.19 44.20 -19.67
C VAL A 414 21.53 42.88 -20.35
N SER A 415 22.28 42.90 -21.45
CA SER A 415 22.66 41.68 -22.18
C SER A 415 23.41 40.66 -21.29
N PRO A 416 24.52 40.99 -20.61
CA PRO A 416 25.23 40.01 -19.78
C PRO A 416 24.40 39.53 -18.57
N MET A 417 23.59 40.40 -17.97
CA MET A 417 22.68 40.01 -16.87
C MET A 417 21.60 39.03 -17.35
N ALA A 418 21.04 39.27 -18.53
CA ALA A 418 20.05 38.38 -19.14
C ALA A 418 20.67 37.01 -19.48
N VAL A 419 21.90 36.97 -20.02
CA VAL A 419 22.65 35.71 -20.25
C VAL A 419 22.88 34.95 -18.94
N ALA A 420 23.39 35.62 -17.90
CA ALA A 420 23.64 34.98 -16.60
C ALA A 420 22.36 34.41 -15.98
N SER A 421 21.25 35.16 -16.06
CA SER A 421 19.95 34.73 -15.57
C SER A 421 19.39 33.56 -16.39
N ALA A 422 19.59 33.56 -17.72
CA ALA A 422 19.21 32.44 -18.57
C ALA A 422 19.97 31.17 -18.20
N LEU A 423 21.29 31.26 -17.97
CA LEU A 423 22.10 30.11 -17.53
C LEU A 423 21.67 29.58 -16.16
N PHE A 424 21.35 30.46 -15.21
CA PHE A 424 20.80 30.07 -13.91
C PHE A 424 19.46 29.35 -14.06
N ALA A 425 18.57 29.85 -14.91
CA ALA A 425 17.28 29.21 -15.20
C ALA A 425 17.47 27.82 -15.85
N VAL A 426 18.44 27.64 -16.75
CA VAL A 426 18.80 26.32 -17.29
C VAL A 426 19.29 25.38 -16.19
N ALA A 427 20.16 25.85 -15.30
CA ALA A 427 20.66 25.04 -14.18
C ALA A 427 19.52 24.61 -13.24
N LEU A 428 18.57 25.52 -12.96
CA LEU A 428 17.37 25.21 -12.17
C LEU A 428 16.47 24.17 -12.87
N ALA A 429 16.25 24.32 -14.19
CA ALA A 429 15.50 23.34 -14.97
C ALA A 429 16.16 21.95 -14.95
N PHE A 430 17.49 21.89 -15.02
CA PHE A 430 18.25 20.64 -14.90
C PHE A 430 18.14 20.02 -13.51
N ALA A 431 18.27 20.81 -12.44
CA ALA A 431 18.08 20.35 -11.07
C ALA A 431 16.66 19.79 -10.85
N ALA A 432 15.63 20.51 -11.34
CA ALA A 432 14.24 20.06 -11.31
C ALA A 432 14.05 18.77 -12.11
N GLN A 433 14.65 18.63 -13.30
CA GLN A 433 14.62 17.39 -14.08
C GLN A 433 15.26 16.22 -13.30
N LYS A 434 16.40 16.43 -12.63
CA LYS A 434 17.02 15.39 -11.81
C LYS A 434 16.12 14.97 -10.65
N LEU A 435 15.50 15.92 -9.95
CA LEU A 435 14.55 15.63 -8.89
C LEU A 435 13.30 14.90 -9.42
N LYS A 436 12.73 15.35 -10.54
CA LYS A 436 11.60 14.71 -11.24
C LYS A 436 11.85 13.22 -11.47
N THR A 437 13.04 12.87 -11.96
CA THR A 437 13.37 11.45 -12.23
C THR A 437 13.36 10.57 -10.98
N LYS A 438 13.57 11.14 -9.78
CA LYS A 438 13.44 10.40 -8.51
C LYS A 438 11.99 10.06 -8.15
N PHE A 439 11.00 10.70 -8.75
CA PHE A 439 9.60 10.32 -8.61
C PHE A 439 9.13 9.30 -9.64
N GLU A 440 9.88 9.12 -10.73
CA GLU A 440 9.47 8.32 -11.89
C GLU A 440 10.16 6.97 -11.98
N ARG A 441 11.50 6.96 -11.85
CA ARG A 441 12.30 5.78 -12.20
C ARG A 441 12.09 4.65 -11.20
N ALA A 442 12.01 3.42 -11.69
CA ALA A 442 12.29 2.23 -10.89
C ALA A 442 13.68 2.33 -10.25
N TYR A 443 13.86 1.78 -9.05
CA TYR A 443 15.20 1.47 -8.59
C TYR A 443 15.77 0.36 -9.48
N THR A 444 16.89 0.62 -10.12
CA THR A 444 17.71 -0.40 -10.75
C THR A 444 18.89 -0.64 -9.82
N ARG A 445 18.92 -1.80 -9.16
CA ARG A 445 20.12 -2.24 -8.46
C ARG A 445 21.17 -2.53 -9.54
N HIS A 446 22.20 -1.69 -9.61
CA HIS A 446 23.32 -1.88 -10.54
C HIS A 446 24.14 -3.10 -10.17
#